data_AF-A0A5M5KMM1-F1
#
_entry.id   AF-A0A5M5KMM1-F1
#
_cell.length_a   1.000
_cell.length_b   1.000
_cell.length_c   1.000
_cell.angle_alpha   90.00
_cell.angle_beta   90.00
_cell.angle_gamma   90.00
#
_symmetry.space_group_name_H-M   'P 1'
#
loop_
_entity.id
_entity.type
_entity.pdbx_description
1 polymer ?
#
loop_
_entity_poly.entity_id
_entity_poly.type
_entity_poly.pdbx_seq_one_letter_code
_entity_poly.pdbx_strand_id
1 'polypeptide(L)'
;MNGKQLKNSILQWAIQGKLVPQDPNDEPASVLLERIRAEKAKLVKEKKIKKDKNESIIYRGDDNSYYEKFLATGEVKCIDDEIPFEIPQGWEWCRFSSIYKTLTDGTHSTPHYTESGIPFLSVKDMSSGILRFNNTKYISENEHIELSKRCHPQKGDLLLSKVGTTGIPLIIETEKEFSIFVSLALIKFTSIPIDKRFLIHLINSPLVQEQVQENTRGVGNKNWVLTAIANTLILLPPLNEQLRISDKIDELSPIISKYAMSQQRLENLNANINGLLRKSILQEAIQGKLIPQIKEEGTAQELLEQIRQEKFQLVKDGKLKKSALTDSVIYKGDDNKYFEKIGNTEMDITDEIPFEIPDSWSWVRLNDICSYIQRGKSPKYSLIKKYPVVAQKCNQWSGFSIDKAQFIDPDTLSSYGEERILQDGDLMWNSTGLGTLGRMAIYWSSLNPYELAVADSHVTVIRVMKKFVMPQYLYYYFTSNTVQSVIEDKSDGSTKQKELATSTVKTYLVPIPPLMEQNRIISQIKQLTSIMRE
;
A
#
# COMPACT_ATOMS: atom_id res chain seq x y z
N MET A 1 -2.32 -12.41 16.36
CA MET A 1 -3.41 -11.46 16.66
C MET A 1 -2.96 -10.06 16.30
N ASN A 2 -3.67 -9.35 15.42
CA ASN A 2 -3.33 -7.98 15.03
C ASN A 2 -3.98 -6.93 15.94
N GLY A 3 -3.58 -5.66 15.84
CA GLY A 3 -4.11 -4.59 16.69
C GLY A 3 -5.63 -4.43 16.65
N LYS A 4 -6.26 -4.64 15.48
CA LYS A 4 -7.72 -4.64 15.33
C LYS A 4 -8.36 -5.83 16.06
N GLN A 5 -7.77 -7.02 15.95
CA GLN A 5 -8.24 -8.22 16.65
C GLN A 5 -8.13 -8.04 18.17
N LEU A 6 -7.02 -7.49 18.68
CA LEU A 6 -6.86 -7.18 20.09
C LEU A 6 -7.95 -6.21 20.59
N LYS A 7 -8.20 -5.13 19.85
CA LYS A 7 -9.28 -4.19 20.17
C LYS A 7 -10.64 -4.90 20.25
N ASN A 8 -10.96 -5.74 19.26
CA ASN A 8 -12.20 -6.48 19.23
C ASN A 8 -12.32 -7.47 20.41
N SER A 9 -11.24 -8.14 20.79
CA SER A 9 -11.21 -9.03 21.96
C SER A 9 -11.49 -8.27 23.27
N ILE A 10 -10.90 -7.08 23.43
CA ILE A 10 -11.12 -6.24 24.61
C ILE A 10 -12.58 -5.76 24.67
N LEU A 11 -13.14 -5.33 23.55
CA LEU A 11 -14.56 -4.97 23.48
C LEU A 11 -15.47 -6.18 23.74
N GLN A 12 -15.09 -7.37 23.26
CA GLN A 12 -15.83 -8.60 23.53
C GLN A 12 -15.83 -8.93 25.04
N TRP A 13 -14.68 -8.79 25.71
CA TRP A 13 -14.62 -8.98 27.16
C TRP A 13 -15.39 -7.92 27.94
N ALA A 14 -15.38 -6.68 27.45
CA ALA A 14 -16.18 -5.60 28.03
C ALA A 14 -17.67 -5.95 28.03
N ILE A 15 -18.22 -6.37 26.88
CA ILE A 15 -19.64 -6.71 26.76
C ILE A 15 -20.01 -8.05 27.41
N GLN A 16 -19.06 -8.90 27.76
CA GLN A 16 -19.33 -10.15 28.49
C GLN A 16 -19.21 -9.99 30.01
N GLY A 17 -18.98 -8.77 30.52
CA GLY A 17 -18.73 -8.52 31.94
C GLY A 17 -17.42 -9.15 32.43
N LYS A 18 -16.44 -9.36 31.55
CA LYS A 18 -15.15 -9.98 31.88
C LYS A 18 -14.01 -8.98 32.01
N LEU A 19 -14.24 -7.73 31.64
CA LEU A 19 -13.19 -6.70 31.62
C LEU A 19 -12.94 -6.06 32.99
N VAL A 20 -13.97 -5.94 33.82
CA VAL A 20 -13.90 -5.35 35.16
C VAL A 20 -14.65 -6.24 36.16
N PRO A 21 -14.30 -6.22 37.46
CA PRO A 21 -15.05 -6.92 38.49
C PRO A 21 -16.49 -6.40 38.63
N GLN A 22 -17.44 -7.31 38.89
CA GLN A 22 -18.82 -6.97 39.26
C GLN A 22 -18.87 -6.43 40.71
N ASP A 23 -19.75 -5.47 40.96
CA ASP A 23 -20.06 -4.99 42.32
C ASP A 23 -21.52 -5.33 42.66
N PRO A 24 -21.78 -6.22 43.64
CA PRO A 24 -23.14 -6.59 44.03
C PRO A 24 -23.96 -5.44 44.64
N ASN A 25 -23.32 -4.32 45.01
CA ASN A 25 -23.99 -3.13 45.53
C ASN A 25 -24.45 -2.18 44.41
N ASP A 26 -24.06 -2.43 43.17
CA ASP A 26 -24.51 -1.60 42.05
C ASP A 26 -26.01 -1.79 41.80
N GLU A 27 -26.69 -0.67 41.53
CA GLU A 27 -28.10 -0.69 41.15
C GLU A 27 -28.29 -1.48 39.84
N PRO A 28 -29.09 -2.57 39.84
CA PRO A 28 -29.27 -3.40 38.65
C PRO A 28 -29.76 -2.62 37.44
N ALA A 29 -29.37 -3.07 36.24
CA ALA A 29 -29.77 -2.44 34.99
C ALA A 29 -31.29 -2.47 34.74
N SER A 30 -32.01 -3.41 35.35
CA SER A 30 -33.48 -3.43 35.33
C SER A 30 -34.09 -2.15 35.91
N VAL A 31 -33.55 -1.65 37.02
CA VAL A 31 -34.00 -0.39 37.64
C VAL A 31 -33.70 0.80 36.74
N LEU A 32 -32.55 0.80 36.07
CA LEU A 32 -32.19 1.82 35.09
C LEU A 32 -33.17 1.84 33.90
N LEU A 33 -33.50 0.65 33.35
CA LEU A 33 -34.48 0.51 32.26
C LEU A 33 -35.89 0.95 32.69
N GLU A 34 -36.30 0.64 33.91
CA GLU A 34 -37.58 1.10 34.47
C GLU A 34 -37.66 2.62 34.55
N ARG A 35 -36.59 3.29 35.03
CA ARG A 35 -36.51 4.76 35.05
C ARG A 35 -36.60 5.36 33.66
N ILE A 36 -35.90 4.78 32.68
CA ILE A 36 -35.96 5.23 31.28
C ILE A 36 -37.39 5.07 30.74
N ARG A 37 -38.04 3.94 31.01
CA ARG A 37 -39.42 3.67 30.59
C ARG A 37 -40.41 4.66 31.22
N ALA A 38 -40.28 4.93 32.51
CA ALA A 38 -41.13 5.88 33.22
C ALA A 38 -40.99 7.30 32.65
N GLU A 39 -39.75 7.73 32.36
CA GLU A 39 -39.49 9.04 31.74
C GLU A 39 -40.02 9.10 30.31
N LYS A 40 -39.86 8.03 29.50
CA LYS A 40 -40.48 7.94 28.16
C LYS A 40 -42.00 8.06 28.25
N ALA A 41 -42.65 7.36 29.18
CA ALA A 41 -44.10 7.45 29.38
C ALA A 41 -44.55 8.86 29.75
N LYS A 42 -43.79 9.57 30.60
CA LYS A 42 -44.03 10.99 30.92
C LYS A 42 -43.92 11.88 29.68
N LEU A 43 -42.88 11.71 28.87
CA LEU A 43 -42.69 12.47 27.63
C LEU A 43 -43.79 12.22 26.58
N VAL A 44 -44.32 10.99 26.51
CA VAL A 44 -45.49 10.65 25.68
C VAL A 44 -46.74 11.37 26.17
N LYS A 45 -46.99 11.38 27.49
CA LYS A 45 -48.12 12.10 28.10
C LYS A 45 -48.04 13.62 27.84
N GLU A 46 -46.83 14.17 27.85
CA GLU A 46 -46.54 15.57 27.51
C GLU A 46 -46.55 15.86 26.00
N LYS A 47 -46.81 14.86 25.14
CA LYS A 47 -46.78 14.96 23.66
C LYS A 47 -45.44 15.41 23.07
N LYS A 48 -44.35 15.26 23.82
CA LYS A 48 -42.98 15.57 23.36
C LYS A 48 -42.41 14.48 22.47
N ILE A 49 -42.84 13.23 22.65
CA ILE A 49 -42.49 12.09 21.80
C ILE A 49 -43.73 11.28 21.46
N LYS A 50 -43.68 10.51 20.36
CA LYS A 50 -44.75 9.58 19.98
C LYS A 50 -44.65 8.30 20.83
N LYS A 51 -45.80 7.68 21.10
CA LYS A 51 -45.85 6.36 21.74
C LYS A 51 -45.21 5.32 20.81
N ASP A 52 -44.29 4.54 21.34
CA ASP A 52 -43.72 3.39 20.63
C ASP A 52 -44.75 2.26 20.60
N LYS A 53 -45.03 1.74 19.41
CA LYS A 53 -45.99 0.64 19.22
C LYS A 53 -45.35 -0.72 19.43
N ASN A 54 -44.03 -0.80 19.36
CA ASN A 54 -43.26 -2.03 19.44
C ASN A 54 -42.42 -2.08 20.73
N GLU A 55 -42.82 -1.31 21.75
CA GLU A 55 -42.14 -1.33 23.04
C GLU A 55 -42.22 -2.74 23.65
N SER A 56 -41.06 -3.29 24.00
CA SER A 56 -40.93 -4.64 24.54
C SER A 56 -40.05 -4.67 25.79
N ILE A 57 -40.15 -5.76 26.55
CA ILE A 57 -39.29 -6.08 27.69
C ILE A 57 -38.72 -7.46 27.46
N ILE A 58 -37.40 -7.57 27.56
CA ILE A 58 -36.71 -8.86 27.60
C ILE A 58 -36.52 -9.25 29.07
N TYR A 59 -36.80 -10.50 29.41
CA TYR A 59 -36.64 -11.04 30.76
C TYR A 59 -36.33 -12.53 30.70
N ARG A 60 -35.79 -13.06 31.81
CA ARG A 60 -35.51 -14.50 31.97
C ARG A 60 -36.66 -15.17 32.72
N GLY A 61 -37.19 -16.26 32.18
CA GLY A 61 -38.26 -17.05 32.80
C GLY A 61 -37.75 -18.03 33.86
N ASP A 62 -38.70 -18.67 34.56
CA ASP A 62 -38.40 -19.68 35.60
C ASP A 62 -37.72 -20.94 35.03
N ASP A 63 -37.85 -21.18 33.72
CA ASP A 63 -37.20 -22.25 32.97
C ASP A 63 -35.80 -21.88 32.46
N ASN A 64 -35.28 -20.72 32.86
CA ASN A 64 -34.01 -20.14 32.44
C ASN A 64 -33.92 -19.69 30.97
N SER A 65 -35.01 -19.75 30.21
CA SER A 65 -35.09 -19.21 28.84
C SER A 65 -35.34 -17.69 28.83
N TYR A 66 -34.91 -17.03 27.76
CA TYR A 66 -35.12 -15.61 27.53
C TYR A 66 -36.37 -15.36 26.70
N TYR A 67 -37.20 -14.43 27.17
CA TYR A 67 -38.45 -14.05 26.55
C TYR A 67 -38.51 -12.55 26.27
N GLU A 68 -39.07 -12.18 25.13
CA GLU A 68 -39.44 -10.81 24.79
C GLU A 68 -40.96 -10.65 24.85
N LYS A 69 -41.44 -9.74 25.70
CA LYS A 69 -42.85 -9.40 25.85
C LYS A 69 -43.15 -8.03 25.24
N PHE A 70 -44.01 -7.99 24.24
CA PHE A 70 -44.50 -6.76 23.63
C PHE A 70 -45.59 -6.13 24.49
N LEU A 71 -45.39 -4.89 24.93
CA LEU A 71 -46.28 -4.22 25.89
C LEU A 71 -47.64 -3.85 25.30
N ALA A 72 -47.68 -3.57 23.99
CA ALA A 72 -48.92 -3.16 23.31
C ALA A 72 -49.88 -4.33 23.07
N THR A 73 -49.36 -5.51 22.70
CA THR A 73 -50.16 -6.69 22.34
C THR A 73 -50.22 -7.72 23.46
N GLY A 74 -49.28 -7.69 24.40
CA GLY A 74 -49.10 -8.73 25.42
C GLY A 74 -48.44 -10.01 24.88
N GLU A 75 -48.08 -10.04 23.60
CA GLU A 75 -47.42 -11.18 22.96
C GLU A 75 -46.06 -11.46 23.62
N VAL A 76 -45.79 -12.74 23.88
CA VAL A 76 -44.53 -13.21 24.46
C VAL A 76 -43.87 -14.16 23.47
N LYS A 77 -42.62 -13.86 23.12
CA LYS A 77 -41.80 -14.66 22.19
C LYS A 77 -40.56 -15.17 22.92
N CYS A 78 -40.26 -16.46 22.80
CA CYS A 78 -38.95 -16.98 23.21
C CYS A 78 -37.88 -16.50 22.23
N ILE A 79 -36.76 -16.00 22.75
CA ILE A 79 -35.67 -15.39 21.97
C ILE A 79 -34.31 -16.03 22.24
N ASP A 80 -34.27 -17.25 22.80
CA ASP A 80 -33.01 -17.95 23.10
C ASP A 80 -32.08 -18.03 21.89
N ASP A 81 -32.63 -18.25 20.68
CA ASP A 81 -31.87 -18.29 19.42
C ASP A 81 -31.19 -16.94 19.08
N GLU A 82 -31.66 -15.82 19.65
CA GLU A 82 -31.08 -14.49 19.48
C GLU A 82 -30.03 -14.18 20.56
N ILE A 83 -29.97 -14.93 21.67
CA ILE A 83 -29.07 -14.66 22.79
C ILE A 83 -27.69 -15.29 22.53
N PRO A 84 -26.64 -14.48 22.33
CA PRO A 84 -25.34 -15.01 21.88
C PRO A 84 -24.49 -15.58 23.03
N PHE A 85 -24.73 -15.13 24.26
CA PHE A 85 -24.00 -15.55 25.45
C PHE A 85 -24.74 -15.14 26.73
N GLU A 86 -24.38 -15.79 27.83
CA GLU A 86 -24.85 -15.42 29.18
C GLU A 86 -24.18 -14.13 29.67
N ILE A 87 -24.97 -13.30 30.37
CA ILE A 87 -24.55 -12.03 30.95
C ILE A 87 -24.46 -12.13 32.49
N PRO A 88 -23.66 -11.27 33.16
CA PRO A 88 -23.56 -11.26 34.62
C PRO A 88 -24.90 -10.93 35.31
N GLN A 89 -25.00 -11.32 36.58
CA GLN A 89 -26.12 -10.90 37.42
C GLN A 89 -26.18 -9.37 37.52
N GLY A 90 -27.38 -8.80 37.39
CA GLY A 90 -27.60 -7.36 37.43
C GLY A 90 -27.53 -6.67 36.06
N TRP A 91 -27.11 -7.39 35.01
CA TRP A 91 -27.18 -6.91 33.63
C TRP A 91 -28.51 -7.31 33.00
N GLU A 92 -28.93 -6.56 31.98
CA GLU A 92 -30.16 -6.84 31.23
C GLU A 92 -29.92 -6.86 29.73
N TRP A 93 -30.51 -7.83 29.04
CA TRP A 93 -30.72 -7.77 27.60
C TRP A 93 -31.88 -6.82 27.31
N CYS A 94 -31.76 -6.00 26.27
CA CYS A 94 -32.86 -5.16 25.80
C CYS A 94 -32.72 -4.83 24.31
N ARG A 95 -33.80 -4.37 23.69
CA ARG A 95 -33.73 -3.77 22.35
C ARG A 95 -33.17 -2.34 22.47
N PHE A 96 -32.40 -1.89 21.48
CA PHE A 96 -31.82 -0.54 21.49
C PHE A 96 -32.88 0.58 21.64
N SER A 97 -34.10 0.35 21.14
CA SER A 97 -35.28 1.22 21.36
C SER A 97 -35.65 1.46 22.82
N SER A 98 -35.21 0.59 23.73
CA SER A 98 -35.47 0.70 25.17
C SER A 98 -34.73 1.86 25.82
N ILE A 99 -33.56 2.26 25.27
CA ILE A 99 -32.64 3.17 25.94
C ILE A 99 -32.63 4.61 25.40
N TYR A 100 -33.35 4.90 24.32
CA TYR A 100 -33.46 6.24 23.73
C TYR A 100 -34.91 6.77 23.73
N LYS A 101 -35.08 8.09 23.60
CA LYS A 101 -36.40 8.74 23.47
C LYS A 101 -36.81 8.99 22.02
N THR A 102 -35.85 9.17 21.11
CA THR A 102 -36.14 9.45 19.69
C THR A 102 -35.03 8.90 18.81
N LEU A 103 -35.44 8.21 17.75
CA LEU A 103 -34.59 7.80 16.63
C LEU A 103 -35.17 8.38 15.35
N THR A 104 -34.35 9.10 14.60
CA THR A 104 -34.71 9.63 13.28
C THR A 104 -33.46 9.66 12.39
N ASP A 105 -33.62 10.12 11.16
CA ASP A 105 -32.53 10.35 10.21
C ASP A 105 -32.67 11.72 9.55
N GLY A 106 -31.60 12.13 8.86
CA GLY A 106 -31.58 13.36 8.08
C GLY A 106 -32.55 13.38 6.89
N THR A 107 -32.55 14.49 6.16
CA THR A 107 -33.41 14.64 4.98
C THR A 107 -33.08 13.62 3.88
N HIS A 108 -34.13 13.11 3.22
CA HIS A 108 -34.04 12.20 2.07
C HIS A 108 -33.90 12.94 0.74
N SER A 109 -34.24 14.23 0.73
CA SER A 109 -34.08 15.10 -0.43
C SER A 109 -32.78 15.87 -0.31
N THR A 110 -32.06 15.99 -1.42
CA THR A 110 -30.87 16.84 -1.50
C THR A 110 -31.28 18.29 -1.25
N PRO A 111 -30.72 18.98 -0.22
CA PRO A 111 -31.04 20.37 0.07
C PRO A 111 -30.38 21.32 -0.94
N HIS A 112 -30.77 22.60 -0.90
CA HIS A 112 -30.16 23.64 -1.73
C HIS A 112 -28.82 24.08 -1.12
N TYR A 113 -27.73 23.71 -1.80
CA TYR A 113 -26.39 24.06 -1.32
C TYR A 113 -26.06 25.53 -1.56
N THR A 114 -25.41 26.13 -0.57
CA THR A 114 -24.94 27.51 -0.56
C THR A 114 -23.42 27.52 -0.37
N GLU A 115 -22.76 28.62 -0.73
CA GLU A 115 -21.30 28.77 -0.54
C GLU A 115 -20.92 28.94 0.94
N SER A 116 -21.84 29.48 1.75
CA SER A 116 -21.69 29.67 3.19
C SER A 116 -23.06 29.55 3.89
N GLY A 117 -23.06 29.23 5.18
CA GLY A 117 -24.28 29.04 5.97
C GLY A 117 -24.12 27.99 7.05
N ILE A 118 -25.18 27.21 7.29
CA ILE A 118 -25.18 26.12 8.27
C ILE A 118 -24.56 24.87 7.64
N PRO A 119 -23.56 24.21 8.29
CA PRO A 119 -22.99 22.98 7.78
C PRO A 119 -24.03 21.87 7.57
N PHE A 120 -23.89 21.17 6.45
CA PHE A 120 -24.71 20.02 6.09
C PHE A 120 -23.84 18.77 5.95
N LEU A 121 -24.00 17.85 6.91
CA LEU A 121 -23.13 16.70 7.10
C LEU A 121 -23.76 15.40 6.59
N SER A 122 -22.90 14.52 6.12
CA SER A 122 -23.23 13.18 5.65
C SER A 122 -22.21 12.18 6.20
N VAL A 123 -22.34 10.90 5.83
CA VAL A 123 -21.41 9.85 6.29
C VAL A 123 -19.93 10.17 5.99
N LYS A 124 -19.62 10.90 4.91
CA LYS A 124 -18.23 11.29 4.59
C LYS A 124 -17.60 12.18 5.68
N ASP A 125 -18.43 13.00 6.32
CA ASP A 125 -18.02 14.04 7.27
C ASP A 125 -17.90 13.50 8.72
N MET A 126 -18.31 12.24 8.94
CA MET A 126 -18.22 11.52 10.22
C MET A 126 -17.31 10.28 10.13
N SER A 127 -16.59 10.12 9.02
CA SER A 127 -15.70 8.97 8.82
C SER A 127 -14.69 8.88 9.97
N SER A 128 -14.46 7.67 10.49
CA SER A 128 -13.64 7.35 11.68
C SER A 128 -14.20 7.73 13.06
N GLY A 129 -15.47 8.14 13.17
CA GLY A 129 -16.07 8.47 14.47
C GLY A 129 -15.63 9.83 15.00
N ILE A 130 -15.35 10.78 14.09
CA ILE A 130 -15.03 12.19 14.40
C ILE A 130 -15.83 13.06 13.43
N LEU A 131 -16.47 14.13 13.94
CA LEU A 131 -17.11 15.12 13.08
C LEU A 131 -16.08 16.07 12.48
N ARG A 132 -16.10 16.19 11.16
CA ARG A 132 -15.24 17.09 10.39
C ARG A 132 -16.11 18.14 9.70
N PHE A 133 -15.81 19.40 9.98
CA PHE A 133 -16.47 20.56 9.36
C PHE A 133 -15.66 21.17 8.21
N ASN A 134 -14.51 20.58 7.86
CA ASN A 134 -13.70 21.04 6.74
C ASN A 134 -14.28 20.52 5.42
N ASN A 135 -14.39 21.39 4.42
CA ASN A 135 -14.92 21.01 3.09
C ASN A 135 -16.33 20.38 3.14
N THR A 136 -17.16 20.81 4.10
CA THR A 136 -18.57 20.42 4.18
C THR A 136 -19.42 21.27 3.25
N LYS A 137 -20.58 20.75 2.87
CA LYS A 137 -21.58 21.55 2.16
C LYS A 137 -22.30 22.46 3.16
N TYR A 138 -22.89 23.54 2.68
CA TYR A 138 -23.68 24.47 3.50
C TYR A 138 -25.10 24.59 2.97
N ILE A 139 -26.04 24.85 3.87
CA ILE A 139 -27.44 25.17 3.58
C ILE A 139 -27.80 26.51 4.22
N SER A 140 -28.87 27.14 3.73
CA SER A 140 -29.38 28.38 4.33
C SER A 140 -29.92 28.14 5.75
N GLU A 141 -29.93 29.19 6.58
CA GLU A 141 -30.54 29.15 7.92
C GLU A 141 -32.03 28.76 7.87
N ASN A 142 -32.77 29.28 6.89
CA ASN A 142 -34.18 28.94 6.71
C ASN A 142 -34.39 27.44 6.44
N GLU A 143 -33.55 26.85 5.57
CA GLU A 143 -33.60 25.42 5.28
C GLU A 143 -33.20 24.60 6.51
N HIS A 144 -32.20 25.05 7.28
CA HIS A 144 -31.83 24.44 8.55
C HIS A 144 -33.00 24.43 9.55
N ILE A 145 -33.68 25.57 9.74
CA ILE A 145 -34.84 25.70 10.64
C ILE A 145 -35.94 24.69 10.28
N GLU A 146 -36.26 24.55 8.99
CA GLU A 146 -37.27 23.59 8.51
C GLU A 146 -36.84 22.13 8.75
N LEU A 147 -35.58 21.78 8.46
CA LEU A 147 -35.05 20.44 8.68
C LEU A 147 -35.01 20.08 10.19
N SER A 148 -34.65 21.05 11.03
CA SER A 148 -34.54 20.92 12.48
C SER A 148 -35.88 20.63 13.17
N LYS A 149 -37.02 20.93 12.55
CA LYS A 149 -38.35 20.53 13.08
C LYS A 149 -38.49 19.02 13.24
N ARG A 150 -37.84 18.24 12.36
CA ARG A 150 -37.82 16.76 12.43
C ARG A 150 -36.53 16.25 13.03
N CYS A 151 -35.39 16.77 12.58
CA CYS A 151 -34.06 16.23 12.88
C CYS A 151 -33.10 17.36 13.21
N HIS A 152 -32.93 17.62 14.50
CA HIS A 152 -32.05 18.66 15.03
C HIS A 152 -30.94 18.03 15.89
N PRO A 153 -29.74 17.79 15.33
CA PRO A 153 -28.59 17.28 16.07
C PRO A 153 -28.13 18.28 17.14
N GLN A 154 -27.93 17.82 18.37
CA GLN A 154 -27.46 18.66 19.48
C GLN A 154 -26.35 17.95 20.26
N LYS A 155 -25.56 18.73 21.00
CA LYS A 155 -24.53 18.17 21.87
C LYS A 155 -25.11 17.14 22.84
N GLY A 156 -24.41 16.02 22.98
CA GLY A 156 -24.81 14.88 23.81
C GLY A 156 -25.72 13.87 23.10
N ASP A 157 -26.22 14.18 21.89
CA ASP A 157 -26.91 13.20 21.06
C ASP A 157 -25.91 12.24 20.39
N LEU A 158 -26.40 11.07 20.00
CA LEU A 158 -25.63 10.05 19.28
C LEU A 158 -25.97 10.12 17.79
N LEU A 159 -24.95 10.28 16.96
CA LEU A 159 -25.01 10.05 15.51
C LEU A 159 -24.54 8.64 15.19
N LEU A 160 -25.18 8.05 14.20
CA LEU A 160 -24.89 6.69 13.76
C LEU A 160 -24.93 6.61 12.24
N SER A 161 -23.89 6.05 11.62
CA SER A 161 -23.88 5.89 10.17
C SER A 161 -24.78 4.73 9.75
N LYS A 162 -25.73 5.01 8.86
CA LYS A 162 -26.70 4.01 8.36
C LYS A 162 -26.60 3.72 6.86
N VAL A 163 -25.99 4.60 6.06
CA VAL A 163 -25.74 4.36 4.62
C VAL A 163 -24.26 4.53 4.32
N GLY A 164 -23.71 3.65 3.47
CA GLY A 164 -22.28 3.65 3.11
C GLY A 164 -21.50 2.79 4.09
N THR A 165 -20.55 3.38 4.82
CA THR A 165 -19.91 2.70 5.95
C THR A 165 -20.86 2.71 7.14
N THR A 166 -21.58 1.62 7.37
CA THR A 166 -22.60 1.50 8.42
C THR A 166 -22.01 1.15 9.79
N GLY A 167 -22.72 1.48 10.85
CA GLY A 167 -22.38 1.06 12.22
C GLY A 167 -21.30 1.88 12.90
N ILE A 168 -20.97 3.09 12.42
CA ILE A 168 -20.02 4.00 13.09
C ILE A 168 -20.81 4.94 14.02
N PRO A 169 -20.61 4.85 15.34
CA PRO A 169 -21.25 5.73 16.30
C PRO A 169 -20.38 6.96 16.61
N LEU A 170 -21.01 8.07 16.97
CA LEU A 170 -20.35 9.30 17.43
C LEU A 170 -21.25 10.07 18.41
N ILE A 171 -20.68 10.55 19.51
CA ILE A 171 -21.34 11.53 20.38
C ILE A 171 -21.04 12.93 19.87
N ILE A 172 -22.07 13.77 19.74
CA ILE A 172 -21.89 15.16 19.36
C ILE A 172 -21.31 15.93 20.56
N GLU A 173 -20.09 16.44 20.42
CA GLU A 173 -19.41 17.21 21.49
C GLU A 173 -19.39 18.72 21.24
N THR A 174 -19.87 19.16 20.08
CA THR A 174 -19.89 20.56 19.66
C THR A 174 -21.26 21.20 19.86
N GLU A 175 -21.26 22.50 20.21
CA GLU A 175 -22.47 23.35 20.22
C GLU A 175 -22.78 23.94 18.84
N LYS A 176 -21.88 23.77 17.87
CA LYS A 176 -22.06 24.30 16.52
C LYS A 176 -23.31 23.68 15.88
N GLU A 177 -24.19 24.52 15.33
CA GLU A 177 -25.37 24.05 14.60
C GLU A 177 -24.98 23.40 13.28
N PHE A 178 -25.67 22.32 12.92
CA PHE A 178 -25.56 21.64 11.63
C PHE A 178 -26.81 20.80 11.35
N SER A 179 -27.02 20.49 10.08
CA SER A 179 -28.02 19.50 9.64
C SER A 179 -27.32 18.25 9.08
N ILE A 180 -28.04 17.13 9.09
CA ILE A 180 -27.53 15.84 8.58
C ILE A 180 -28.34 15.34 7.40
N PHE A 181 -27.69 14.55 6.54
CA PHE A 181 -28.31 13.83 5.43
C PHE A 181 -28.84 12.46 5.87
N VAL A 182 -29.72 11.84 5.06
CA VAL A 182 -30.32 10.51 5.29
C VAL A 182 -29.30 9.40 5.61
N SER A 183 -28.03 9.58 5.24
CA SER A 183 -26.96 8.62 5.54
C SER A 183 -26.63 8.48 7.03
N LEU A 184 -27.10 9.42 7.86
CA LEU A 184 -26.87 9.44 9.31
C LEU A 184 -28.22 9.33 10.05
N ALA A 185 -28.23 8.52 11.10
CA ALA A 185 -29.30 8.48 12.09
C ALA A 185 -28.93 9.36 13.29
N LEU A 186 -29.93 10.02 13.86
CA LEU A 186 -29.85 10.82 15.07
C LEU A 186 -30.64 10.11 16.18
N ILE A 187 -29.98 9.88 17.30
CA ILE A 187 -30.52 9.23 18.48
C ILE A 187 -30.43 10.21 19.65
N LYS A 188 -31.59 10.55 20.22
CA LYS A 188 -31.69 11.39 21.42
C LYS A 188 -32.07 10.55 22.62
N PHE A 189 -31.46 10.82 23.77
CA PHE A 189 -31.69 10.09 25.02
C PHE A 189 -32.65 10.84 25.97
N THR A 190 -33.19 10.12 26.95
CA THR A 190 -33.90 10.73 28.09
C THR A 190 -32.91 11.46 29.01
N SER A 191 -33.42 12.11 30.05
CA SER A 191 -32.61 12.70 31.12
C SER A 191 -31.97 11.65 32.03
N ILE A 192 -32.36 10.39 31.92
CA ILE A 192 -31.81 9.30 32.73
C ILE A 192 -30.38 9.00 32.25
N PRO A 193 -29.38 9.02 33.15
CA PRO A 193 -27.98 8.88 32.77
C PRO A 193 -27.67 7.48 32.24
N ILE A 194 -26.99 7.45 31.10
CA ILE A 194 -26.33 6.27 30.50
C ILE A 194 -24.95 6.75 30.08
N ASP A 195 -23.89 5.99 30.39
CA ASP A 195 -22.54 6.38 29.98
C ASP A 195 -22.40 6.32 28.45
N LYS A 196 -22.11 7.48 27.85
CA LYS A 196 -22.04 7.62 26.40
C LYS A 196 -20.80 6.94 25.82
N ARG A 197 -19.71 6.87 26.59
CA ARG A 197 -18.49 6.14 26.19
C ARG A 197 -18.79 4.65 26.08
N PHE A 198 -19.49 4.08 27.07
CA PHE A 198 -19.94 2.69 27.03
C PHE A 198 -20.80 2.41 25.80
N LEU A 199 -21.74 3.29 25.44
CA LEU A 199 -22.55 3.12 24.21
C LEU A 199 -21.69 3.10 22.94
N ILE A 200 -20.67 3.96 22.86
CA ILE A 200 -19.71 3.95 21.75
C ILE A 200 -18.96 2.61 21.70
N HIS A 201 -18.50 2.10 22.84
CA HIS A 201 -17.82 0.80 22.92
C HIS A 201 -18.73 -0.36 22.55
N LEU A 202 -19.98 -0.35 23.05
CA LEU A 202 -20.99 -1.36 22.77
C LEU A 202 -21.36 -1.41 21.29
N ILE A 203 -21.60 -0.26 20.66
CA ILE A 203 -21.92 -0.23 19.23
C ILE A 203 -20.71 -0.68 18.39
N ASN A 204 -19.48 -0.36 18.80
CA ASN A 204 -18.26 -0.83 18.13
C ASN A 204 -17.90 -2.29 18.46
N SER A 205 -18.59 -2.95 19.39
CA SER A 205 -18.29 -4.32 19.79
C SER A 205 -18.67 -5.32 18.69
N PRO A 206 -18.06 -6.52 18.67
CA PRO A 206 -18.43 -7.56 17.72
C PRO A 206 -19.93 -7.87 17.71
N LEU A 207 -20.57 -7.89 18.89
CA LEU A 207 -22.01 -8.14 19.05
C LEU A 207 -22.90 -7.23 18.19
N VAL A 208 -22.67 -5.91 18.23
CA VAL A 208 -23.49 -4.97 17.47
C VAL A 208 -23.04 -4.94 16.01
N GLN A 209 -21.73 -4.98 15.75
CA GLN A 209 -21.20 -4.94 14.39
C GLN A 209 -21.63 -6.16 13.55
N GLU A 210 -21.79 -7.33 14.14
CA GLU A 210 -22.34 -8.51 13.46
C GLU A 210 -23.80 -8.30 13.06
N GLN A 211 -24.64 -7.80 13.98
CA GLN A 211 -26.04 -7.46 13.68
C GLN A 211 -26.14 -6.37 12.60
N VAL A 212 -25.24 -5.37 12.60
CA VAL A 212 -25.16 -4.36 11.52
C VAL A 212 -24.89 -5.03 10.18
N GLN A 213 -23.91 -5.94 10.14
CA GLN A 213 -23.54 -6.64 8.91
C GLN A 213 -24.68 -7.51 8.40
N GLU A 214 -25.33 -8.29 9.26
CA GLU A 214 -26.47 -9.14 8.88
C GLU A 214 -27.61 -8.34 8.27
N ASN A 215 -27.94 -7.18 8.86
CA ASN A 215 -28.98 -6.29 8.34
C ASN A 215 -28.59 -5.52 7.06
N THR A 216 -27.32 -5.54 6.67
CA THR A 216 -26.80 -4.81 5.50
C THR A 216 -26.20 -5.72 4.42
N ARG A 217 -26.34 -7.05 4.57
CA ARG A 217 -25.92 -8.05 3.58
C ARG A 217 -26.84 -8.02 2.35
N GLY A 218 -26.23 -8.04 1.16
CA GLY A 218 -26.93 -8.15 -0.13
C GLY A 218 -26.60 -7.03 -1.13
N VAL A 219 -26.80 -7.30 -2.43
CA VAL A 219 -26.50 -6.35 -3.52
C VAL A 219 -27.46 -5.15 -3.51
N GLY A 220 -28.69 -5.33 -2.99
CA GLY A 220 -29.76 -4.33 -3.06
C GLY A 220 -29.93 -3.42 -1.83
N ASN A 221 -29.50 -3.81 -0.62
CA ASN A 221 -29.82 -3.06 0.61
C ASN A 221 -28.59 -2.88 1.52
N LYS A 222 -27.73 -1.92 1.20
CA LYS A 222 -26.54 -1.55 2.00
C LYS A 222 -26.86 -0.55 3.14
N ASN A 223 -28.13 -0.47 3.55
CA ASN A 223 -28.62 0.54 4.50
C ASN A 223 -29.09 -0.14 5.78
N TRP A 224 -28.56 0.29 6.92
CA TRP A 224 -29.05 -0.13 8.23
C TRP A 224 -30.31 0.67 8.58
N VAL A 225 -31.46 0.14 8.19
CA VAL A 225 -32.76 0.82 8.32
C VAL A 225 -33.10 1.13 9.78
N LEU A 226 -33.86 2.19 10.02
CA LEU A 226 -34.18 2.66 11.38
C LEU A 226 -34.88 1.59 12.25
N THR A 227 -35.71 0.74 11.65
CA THR A 227 -36.35 -0.39 12.35
C THR A 227 -35.34 -1.44 12.81
N ALA A 228 -34.32 -1.74 11.99
CA ALA A 228 -33.25 -2.65 12.36
C ALA A 228 -32.37 -2.05 13.47
N ILE A 229 -32.06 -0.75 13.40
CA ILE A 229 -31.36 -0.02 14.48
C ILE A 229 -32.17 -0.13 15.79
N ALA A 230 -33.47 0.14 15.74
CA ALA A 230 -34.35 0.09 16.92
C ALA A 230 -34.40 -1.31 17.56
N ASN A 231 -34.45 -2.36 16.74
CA ASN A 231 -34.57 -3.76 17.17
C ASN A 231 -33.23 -4.45 17.44
N THR A 232 -32.11 -3.73 17.33
CA THR A 232 -30.79 -4.30 17.62
C THR A 232 -30.76 -4.77 19.08
N LEU A 233 -30.39 -6.03 19.28
CA LEU A 233 -30.24 -6.64 20.59
C LEU A 233 -28.97 -6.09 21.24
N ILE A 234 -29.11 -5.51 22.41
CA ILE A 234 -28.02 -4.95 23.19
C ILE A 234 -28.11 -5.40 24.65
N LEU A 235 -27.02 -5.21 25.37
CA LEU A 235 -26.97 -5.42 26.81
C LEU A 235 -26.72 -4.10 27.54
N LEU A 236 -27.24 -4.02 28.75
CA LEU A 236 -27.06 -2.88 29.63
C LEU A 236 -26.53 -3.36 31.00
N PRO A 237 -25.32 -2.96 31.39
CA PRO A 237 -24.82 -3.10 32.76
C PRO A 237 -25.45 -2.07 33.69
N PRO A 238 -25.31 -2.24 35.02
CA PRO A 238 -25.45 -1.16 35.98
C PRO A 238 -24.66 0.10 35.57
N LEU A 239 -25.19 1.29 35.87
CA LEU A 239 -24.58 2.56 35.42
C LEU A 239 -23.12 2.72 35.90
N ASN A 240 -22.84 2.37 37.15
CA ASN A 240 -21.49 2.45 37.70
C ASN A 240 -20.55 1.45 37.01
N GLU A 241 -21.04 0.26 36.65
CA GLU A 241 -20.24 -0.72 35.90
C GLU A 241 -19.96 -0.24 34.47
N GLN A 242 -20.91 0.44 33.80
CA GLN A 242 -20.66 1.09 32.51
C GLN A 242 -19.49 2.07 32.60
N LEU A 243 -19.45 2.91 33.64
CA LEU A 243 -18.35 3.85 33.88
C LEU A 243 -17.01 3.13 34.09
N ARG A 244 -16.98 2.09 34.94
CA ARG A 244 -15.77 1.29 35.19
C ARG A 244 -15.26 0.61 33.91
N ILE A 245 -16.15 0.07 33.08
CA ILE A 245 -15.82 -0.53 31.78
C ILE A 245 -15.17 0.51 30.87
N SER A 246 -15.79 1.68 30.73
CA SER A 246 -15.27 2.75 29.88
C SER A 246 -13.90 3.25 30.32
N ASP A 247 -13.72 3.48 31.63
CA ASP A 247 -12.43 3.90 32.19
C ASP A 247 -11.34 2.85 31.92
N LYS A 248 -11.68 1.56 32.01
CA LYS A 248 -10.73 0.49 31.70
C LYS A 248 -10.38 0.40 30.22
N ILE A 249 -11.34 0.63 29.32
CA ILE A 249 -11.08 0.67 27.89
C ILE A 249 -10.20 1.88 27.54
N ASP A 250 -10.46 3.04 28.13
CA ASP A 250 -9.68 4.26 27.93
C ASP A 250 -8.22 4.06 28.42
N GLU A 251 -8.01 3.38 29.55
CA GLU A 251 -6.69 2.98 30.04
C GLU A 251 -5.93 2.07 29.05
N LEU A 252 -6.62 1.12 28.42
CA LEU A 252 -6.02 0.15 27.49
C LEU A 252 -5.80 0.72 26.07
N SER A 253 -6.59 1.71 25.67
CA SER A 253 -6.57 2.33 24.33
C SER A 253 -5.17 2.76 23.83
N PRO A 254 -4.33 3.46 24.61
CA PRO A 254 -2.98 3.83 24.16
C PRO A 254 -2.07 2.61 23.95
N ILE A 255 -2.25 1.55 24.75
CA ILE A 255 -1.45 0.31 24.64
C ILE A 255 -1.82 -0.43 23.35
N ILE A 256 -3.12 -0.55 23.06
CA ILE A 256 -3.64 -1.16 21.81
C ILE A 256 -3.10 -0.39 20.60
N SER A 257 -3.14 0.94 20.66
CA SER A 257 -2.64 1.81 19.59
C SER A 257 -1.15 1.62 19.35
N LYS A 258 -0.35 1.57 20.42
CA LYS A 258 1.10 1.32 20.35
C LYS A 258 1.41 -0.07 19.76
N TYR A 259 0.66 -1.10 20.16
CA TYR A 259 0.79 -2.45 19.60
C TYR A 259 0.50 -2.46 18.10
N ALA A 260 -0.62 -1.85 17.68
CA ALA A 260 -1.00 -1.76 16.27
C ALA A 260 0.07 -1.07 15.41
N MET A 261 0.61 0.06 15.88
CA MET A 261 1.70 0.77 15.19
C MET A 261 2.99 -0.04 15.10
N SER A 262 3.35 -0.75 16.17
CA SER A 262 4.57 -1.58 16.21
C SER A 262 4.46 -2.76 15.25
N GLN A 263 3.29 -3.39 15.17
CA GLN A 263 3.01 -4.44 14.20
C GLN A 263 3.10 -3.91 12.76
N GLN A 264 2.49 -2.76 12.46
CA GLN A 264 2.56 -2.18 11.12
C GLN A 264 4.01 -1.86 10.70
N ARG A 265 4.83 -1.38 11.64
CA ARG A 265 6.26 -1.15 11.39
C ARG A 265 6.99 -2.46 11.07
N LEU A 266 6.71 -3.54 11.81
CA LEU A 266 7.31 -4.85 11.55
C LEU A 266 6.89 -5.41 10.19
N GLU A 267 5.60 -5.31 9.84
CA GLU A 267 5.09 -5.75 8.55
C GLU A 267 5.73 -4.97 7.39
N ASN A 268 5.83 -3.64 7.52
CA ASN A 268 6.51 -2.80 6.54
C ASN A 268 7.99 -3.12 6.42
N LEU A 269 8.68 -3.37 7.54
CA LEU A 269 10.09 -3.75 7.54
C LEU A 269 10.27 -5.08 6.81
N ASN A 270 9.53 -6.12 7.21
CA ASN A 270 9.62 -7.46 6.59
C ASN A 270 9.31 -7.43 5.09
N ALA A 271 8.34 -6.63 4.66
CA ALA A 271 7.97 -6.51 3.25
C ALA A 271 9.07 -5.85 2.40
N ASN A 272 9.87 -4.94 2.98
CA ASN A 272 10.78 -4.08 2.22
C ASN A 272 12.26 -4.32 2.48
N ILE A 273 12.63 -4.95 3.61
CA ILE A 273 14.03 -5.07 4.07
C ILE A 273 14.92 -5.74 3.03
N ASN A 274 14.44 -6.80 2.38
CA ASN A 274 15.21 -7.49 1.35
C ASN A 274 15.43 -6.62 0.11
N GLY A 275 14.45 -5.81 -0.28
CA GLY A 275 14.60 -4.87 -1.38
C GLY A 275 15.61 -3.76 -1.06
N LEU A 276 15.54 -3.20 0.15
CA LEU A 276 16.43 -2.13 0.61
C LEU A 276 17.87 -2.61 0.75
N LEU A 277 18.08 -3.77 1.37
CA LEU A 277 19.40 -4.38 1.52
C LEU A 277 20.02 -4.70 0.15
N ARG A 278 19.26 -5.24 -0.81
CA ARG A 278 19.78 -5.48 -2.17
C ARG A 278 20.27 -4.19 -2.83
N LYS A 279 19.50 -3.12 -2.72
CA LYS A 279 19.88 -1.80 -3.24
C LYS A 279 21.16 -1.29 -2.59
N SER A 280 21.29 -1.43 -1.26
CA SER A 280 22.49 -1.03 -0.53
C SER A 280 23.71 -1.87 -0.91
N ILE A 281 23.58 -3.20 -1.00
CA ILE A 281 24.67 -4.10 -1.40
C ILE A 281 25.18 -3.74 -2.80
N LEU A 282 24.26 -3.50 -3.75
CA LEU A 282 24.64 -3.10 -5.11
C LEU A 282 25.35 -1.75 -5.10
N GLN A 283 24.91 -0.78 -4.30
CA GLN A 283 25.56 0.52 -4.19
C GLN A 283 26.99 0.41 -3.65
N GLU A 284 27.19 -0.33 -2.56
CA GLU A 284 28.53 -0.56 -2.00
C GLU A 284 29.43 -1.34 -2.98
N ALA A 285 28.85 -2.27 -3.74
CA ALA A 285 29.57 -3.04 -4.75
C ALA A 285 30.14 -2.15 -5.87
N ILE A 286 29.31 -1.26 -6.42
CA ILE A 286 29.71 -0.43 -7.57
C ILE A 286 30.63 0.73 -7.16
N GLN A 287 30.70 1.04 -5.86
CA GLN A 287 31.62 2.04 -5.29
C GLN A 287 32.95 1.43 -4.83
N GLY A 288 33.15 0.11 -5.01
CA GLY A 288 34.35 -0.59 -4.54
C GLY A 288 34.47 -0.70 -3.03
N LYS A 289 33.36 -0.55 -2.30
CA LYS A 289 33.31 -0.60 -0.83
C LYS A 289 32.86 -1.95 -0.29
N LEU A 290 32.28 -2.80 -1.15
CA LEU A 290 31.77 -4.11 -0.73
C LEU A 290 32.87 -5.08 -0.30
N ILE A 291 34.06 -4.97 -0.89
CA ILE A 291 35.23 -5.82 -0.60
C ILE A 291 36.50 -4.97 -0.63
N PRO A 292 37.56 -5.35 0.11
CA PRO A 292 38.86 -4.67 0.05
C PRO A 292 39.54 -4.82 -1.31
N GLN A 293 40.30 -3.81 -1.74
CA GLN A 293 41.16 -3.88 -2.93
C GLN A 293 42.40 -4.76 -2.64
N ILE A 294 42.86 -5.53 -3.64
CA ILE A 294 44.06 -6.37 -3.56
C ILE A 294 45.10 -5.86 -4.57
N LYS A 295 46.28 -5.47 -4.09
CA LYS A 295 47.32 -4.83 -4.91
C LYS A 295 47.85 -5.78 -6.01
N GLU A 296 47.94 -7.07 -5.71
CA GLU A 296 48.43 -8.11 -6.60
C GLU A 296 47.49 -8.39 -7.77
N GLU A 297 46.24 -7.92 -7.71
CA GLU A 297 45.25 -8.06 -8.80
C GLU A 297 45.43 -7.01 -9.92
N GLY A 298 46.39 -6.10 -9.76
CA GLY A 298 46.71 -5.05 -10.72
C GLY A 298 45.77 -3.85 -10.66
N THR A 299 45.77 -3.04 -11.72
CA THR A 299 44.92 -1.85 -11.82
C THR A 299 43.96 -1.92 -13.01
N ALA A 300 42.86 -1.16 -12.92
CA ALA A 300 41.96 -0.97 -14.04
C ALA A 300 42.63 -0.30 -15.25
N GLN A 301 43.65 0.55 -15.03
CA GLN A 301 44.41 1.16 -16.13
C GLN A 301 45.16 0.11 -16.95
N GLU A 302 45.82 -0.86 -16.29
CA GLU A 302 46.47 -1.99 -16.95
C GLU A 302 45.45 -2.84 -17.74
N LEU A 303 44.28 -3.09 -17.16
CA LEU A 303 43.19 -3.82 -17.82
C LEU A 303 42.69 -3.09 -19.08
N LEU A 304 42.49 -1.77 -18.99
CA LEU A 304 42.05 -0.95 -20.11
C LEU A 304 43.07 -0.92 -21.25
N GLU A 305 44.37 -0.89 -20.91
CA GLU A 305 45.44 -0.98 -21.91
C GLU A 305 45.43 -2.34 -22.64
N GLN A 306 45.24 -3.44 -21.91
CA GLN A 306 45.06 -4.76 -22.53
C GLN A 306 43.84 -4.82 -23.47
N ILE A 307 42.73 -4.18 -23.08
CA ILE A 307 41.53 -4.08 -23.93
C ILE A 307 41.83 -3.31 -25.21
N ARG A 308 42.56 -2.19 -25.13
CA ARG A 308 42.95 -1.40 -26.31
C ARG A 308 43.82 -2.21 -27.27
N GLN A 309 44.80 -2.93 -26.74
CA GLN A 309 45.68 -3.80 -27.55
C GLN A 309 44.89 -4.93 -28.24
N GLU A 310 43.98 -5.59 -27.53
CA GLU A 310 43.12 -6.63 -28.12
C GLU A 310 42.21 -6.03 -29.21
N LYS A 311 41.61 -4.87 -28.97
CA LYS A 311 40.80 -4.18 -29.98
C LYS A 311 41.60 -3.83 -31.23
N PHE A 312 42.82 -3.34 -31.07
CA PHE A 312 43.73 -3.08 -32.19
C PHE A 312 43.97 -4.35 -33.02
N GLN A 313 44.23 -5.48 -32.35
CA GLN A 313 44.41 -6.77 -33.03
C GLN A 313 43.13 -7.22 -33.75
N LEU A 314 41.96 -7.10 -33.13
CA LEU A 314 40.68 -7.46 -33.75
C LEU A 314 40.34 -6.59 -34.97
N VAL A 315 40.76 -5.32 -34.98
CA VAL A 315 40.63 -4.44 -36.17
C VAL A 315 41.57 -4.88 -37.27
N LYS A 316 42.82 -5.26 -36.93
CA LYS A 316 43.79 -5.81 -37.89
C LYS A 316 43.30 -7.11 -38.52
N ASP A 317 42.63 -7.96 -37.73
CA ASP A 317 42.03 -9.22 -38.17
C ASP A 317 40.71 -9.04 -38.94
N GLY A 318 40.21 -7.81 -39.10
CA GLY A 318 38.96 -7.51 -39.79
C GLY A 318 37.69 -7.89 -39.01
N LYS A 319 37.82 -8.28 -37.74
CA LYS A 319 36.70 -8.66 -36.85
C LYS A 319 35.99 -7.43 -36.24
N LEU A 320 36.70 -6.31 -36.13
CA LEU A 320 36.14 -5.02 -35.71
C LEU A 320 36.38 -3.94 -36.76
N LYS A 321 35.49 -2.95 -36.80
CA LYS A 321 35.65 -1.76 -37.66
C LYS A 321 36.69 -0.82 -37.05
N LYS A 322 37.42 -0.06 -37.89
CA LYS A 322 38.37 0.97 -37.43
C LYS A 322 37.76 1.98 -36.46
N SER A 323 36.46 2.28 -36.60
CA SER A 323 35.71 3.15 -35.69
C SER A 323 35.55 2.60 -34.25
N ALA A 324 35.97 1.36 -33.99
CA ALA A 324 35.97 0.76 -32.66
C ALA A 324 37.22 1.11 -31.84
N LEU A 325 38.28 1.64 -32.49
CA LEU A 325 39.43 2.21 -31.83
C LEU A 325 39.07 3.63 -31.38
N THR A 326 39.21 3.86 -30.09
CA THR A 326 38.98 5.14 -29.44
C THR A 326 40.22 5.46 -28.63
N ASP A 327 40.70 6.70 -28.76
CA ASP A 327 41.82 7.20 -27.96
C ASP A 327 41.33 7.85 -26.66
N SER A 328 40.12 7.51 -26.21
CA SER A 328 39.56 8.06 -24.97
C SER A 328 40.29 7.49 -23.76
N VAL A 329 40.82 8.38 -22.94
CA VAL A 329 41.42 8.07 -21.65
C VAL A 329 40.80 8.98 -20.60
N ILE A 330 40.20 8.39 -19.57
CA ILE A 330 39.69 9.13 -18.41
C ILE A 330 40.67 8.98 -17.26
N TYR A 331 41.02 10.09 -16.62
CA TYR A 331 41.90 10.11 -15.45
C TYR A 331 41.48 11.18 -14.44
N LYS A 332 42.00 11.05 -13.22
CA LYS A 332 41.83 12.03 -12.13
C LYS A 332 43.10 12.89 -12.04
N GLY A 333 42.95 14.21 -12.05
CA GLY A 333 44.04 15.16 -11.87
C GLY A 333 44.39 15.38 -10.39
N ASP A 334 45.52 16.06 -10.15
CA ASP A 334 46.00 16.39 -8.79
C ASP A 334 45.04 17.34 -8.04
N ASP A 335 44.18 18.05 -8.77
CA ASP A 335 43.13 18.92 -8.24
C ASP A 335 41.83 18.16 -7.90
N ASN A 336 41.85 16.83 -7.92
CA ASN A 336 40.71 15.92 -7.74
C ASN A 336 39.61 16.03 -8.80
N LYS A 337 39.86 16.70 -9.92
CA LYS A 337 38.94 16.73 -11.05
C LYS A 337 39.15 15.55 -12.00
N TYR A 338 38.11 15.21 -12.75
CA TYR A 338 38.17 14.15 -13.75
C TYR A 338 38.20 14.73 -15.15
N PHE A 339 39.13 14.22 -15.97
CA PHE A 339 39.33 14.67 -17.34
C PHE A 339 39.21 13.49 -18.31
N GLU A 340 38.57 13.72 -19.45
CA GLU A 340 38.55 12.81 -20.59
C GLU A 340 39.42 13.39 -21.71
N LYS A 341 40.46 12.65 -22.09
CA LYS A 341 41.34 12.99 -23.21
C LYS A 341 40.99 12.16 -24.43
N ILE A 342 40.67 12.81 -25.54
CA ILE A 342 40.39 12.19 -26.84
C ILE A 342 41.34 12.79 -27.87
N GLY A 343 42.38 12.05 -28.24
CA GLY A 343 43.46 12.55 -29.09
C GLY A 343 44.17 13.75 -28.45
N ASN A 344 44.04 14.94 -29.05
CA ASN A 344 44.63 16.19 -28.55
C ASN A 344 43.66 17.05 -27.73
N THR A 345 42.40 16.64 -27.61
CA THR A 345 41.38 17.39 -26.87
C THR A 345 41.27 16.82 -25.46
N GLU A 346 41.24 17.69 -24.46
CA GLU A 346 41.04 17.35 -23.06
C GLU A 346 39.80 18.09 -22.55
N MET A 347 38.90 17.36 -21.89
CA MET A 347 37.63 17.89 -21.40
C MET A 347 37.48 17.57 -19.91
N ASP A 348 37.09 18.56 -19.11
CA ASP A 348 36.66 18.35 -17.71
C ASP A 348 35.29 17.66 -17.73
N ILE A 349 35.23 16.47 -17.12
CA ILE A 349 34.02 15.64 -17.00
C ILE A 349 33.60 15.43 -15.54
N THR A 350 34.14 16.25 -14.61
CA THR A 350 33.92 16.07 -13.16
C THR A 350 32.43 16.03 -12.80
N ASP A 351 31.61 16.85 -13.45
CA ASP A 351 30.16 16.90 -13.25
C ASP A 351 29.41 15.65 -13.78
N GLU A 352 30.04 14.82 -14.60
CA GLU A 352 29.47 13.55 -15.06
C GLU A 352 29.75 12.39 -14.08
N ILE A 353 30.67 12.55 -13.13
CA ILE A 353 31.11 11.48 -12.22
C ILE A 353 30.11 11.32 -11.08
N PRO A 354 29.43 10.17 -10.96
CA PRO A 354 28.34 10.01 -10.00
C PRO A 354 28.82 9.80 -8.56
N PHE A 355 30.03 9.27 -8.38
CA PHE A 355 30.63 8.96 -7.08
C PHE A 355 32.13 8.69 -7.19
N GLU A 356 32.83 8.76 -6.06
CA GLU A 356 34.23 8.37 -5.94
C GLU A 356 34.40 6.84 -6.03
N ILE A 357 35.52 6.42 -6.62
CA ILE A 357 35.92 5.03 -6.79
C ILE A 357 37.33 4.81 -6.20
N PRO A 358 37.72 3.57 -5.87
CA PRO A 358 39.07 3.28 -5.39
C PRO A 358 40.15 3.62 -6.42
N ASP A 359 41.38 3.91 -5.96
CA ASP A 359 42.51 4.26 -6.83
C ASP A 359 42.90 3.12 -7.81
N SER A 360 42.59 1.87 -7.47
CA SER A 360 42.81 0.73 -8.37
C SER A 360 41.80 0.65 -9.51
N TRP A 361 40.71 1.42 -9.45
CA TRP A 361 39.64 1.44 -10.46
C TRP A 361 39.84 2.57 -11.47
N SER A 362 39.06 2.55 -12.55
CA SER A 362 39.05 3.64 -13.53
C SER A 362 37.64 3.85 -14.06
N TRP A 363 37.31 5.10 -14.36
CA TRP A 363 36.13 5.42 -15.15
C TRP A 363 36.43 5.17 -16.63
N VAL A 364 35.46 4.64 -17.37
CA VAL A 364 35.59 4.38 -18.81
C VAL A 364 34.26 4.58 -19.51
N ARG A 365 34.27 5.01 -20.78
CA ARG A 365 33.07 5.02 -21.62
C ARG A 365 32.72 3.58 -22.01
N LEU A 366 31.45 3.19 -21.91
CA LEU A 366 31.00 1.81 -22.14
C LEU A 366 31.47 1.25 -23.51
N ASN A 367 31.49 2.07 -24.56
CA ASN A 367 31.95 1.67 -25.88
C ASN A 367 33.41 1.16 -25.89
N ASP A 368 34.27 1.69 -25.01
CA ASP A 368 35.71 1.37 -24.99
C ASP A 368 35.98 -0.03 -24.47
N ILE A 369 35.08 -0.57 -23.65
CA ILE A 369 35.15 -1.93 -23.09
C ILE A 369 34.25 -2.95 -23.82
N CYS A 370 33.60 -2.53 -24.91
CA CYS A 370 32.69 -3.37 -25.69
C CYS A 370 33.21 -3.65 -27.11
N SER A 371 32.86 -4.84 -27.62
CA SER A 371 33.06 -5.22 -29.03
C SER A 371 31.84 -4.90 -29.90
N TYR A 372 30.65 -4.81 -29.30
CA TYR A 372 29.41 -4.51 -30.02
C TYR A 372 28.40 -3.78 -29.12
N ILE A 373 27.88 -2.64 -29.59
CA ILE A 373 26.75 -1.93 -28.97
C ILE A 373 25.84 -1.44 -30.09
N GLN A 374 24.70 -2.11 -30.28
CA GLN A 374 23.69 -1.70 -31.25
C GLN A 374 22.29 -2.12 -30.81
N ARG A 375 21.30 -1.39 -31.34
CA ARG A 375 19.91 -1.84 -31.27
C ARG A 375 19.69 -3.06 -32.14
N GLY A 376 18.78 -3.91 -31.66
CA GLY A 376 18.20 -4.97 -32.46
C GLY A 376 17.48 -4.45 -33.70
N LYS A 377 16.88 -5.37 -34.45
CA LYS A 377 16.21 -5.06 -35.72
C LYS A 377 14.75 -5.45 -35.58
N SER A 378 13.84 -4.65 -36.14
CA SER A 378 12.42 -4.99 -36.18
C SER A 378 12.24 -6.25 -37.04
N PRO A 379 11.73 -7.36 -36.47
CA PRO A 379 11.60 -8.61 -37.21
C PRO A 379 10.28 -8.66 -38.00
N LYS A 380 10.24 -9.52 -39.02
CA LYS A 380 8.98 -10.02 -39.57
C LYS A 380 8.60 -11.25 -38.77
N TYR A 381 7.46 -11.21 -38.06
CA TYR A 381 7.06 -12.30 -37.17
C TYR A 381 6.41 -13.47 -37.90
N SER A 382 6.57 -14.67 -37.37
CA SER A 382 5.93 -15.91 -37.83
C SER A 382 5.48 -16.76 -36.64
N LEU A 383 4.57 -17.72 -36.91
CA LEU A 383 4.15 -18.73 -35.95
C LEU A 383 5.16 -19.90 -35.84
N ILE A 384 6.13 -19.97 -36.75
CA ILE A 384 7.18 -21.00 -36.73
C ILE A 384 8.13 -20.72 -35.56
N LYS A 385 8.09 -21.59 -34.55
CA LYS A 385 8.88 -21.45 -33.32
C LYS A 385 10.32 -21.95 -33.48
N LYS A 386 11.10 -21.27 -34.34
CA LYS A 386 12.49 -21.67 -34.63
C LYS A 386 13.53 -20.70 -34.09
N TYR A 387 13.31 -19.39 -34.27
CA TYR A 387 14.28 -18.36 -33.91
C TYR A 387 13.58 -17.27 -33.09
N PRO A 388 13.68 -17.28 -31.75
CA PRO A 388 13.04 -16.28 -30.91
C PRO A 388 13.66 -14.88 -31.09
N VAL A 389 12.79 -13.89 -30.90
CA VAL A 389 13.12 -12.46 -30.83
C VAL A 389 13.00 -12.01 -29.39
N VAL A 390 14.12 -11.57 -28.83
CA VAL A 390 14.19 -10.95 -27.51
C VAL A 390 13.68 -9.51 -27.60
N ALA A 391 12.42 -9.34 -27.17
CA ALA A 391 11.77 -8.04 -27.05
C ALA A 391 11.78 -7.55 -25.59
N GLN A 392 11.31 -6.33 -25.33
CA GLN A 392 11.31 -5.72 -23.99
C GLN A 392 10.66 -6.58 -22.90
N LYS A 393 9.62 -7.34 -23.28
CA LYS A 393 8.89 -8.28 -22.43
C LYS A 393 9.68 -9.53 -22.02
N CYS A 394 10.83 -9.79 -22.64
CA CYS A 394 11.74 -10.85 -22.24
C CYS A 394 12.72 -10.37 -21.15
N ASN A 395 12.95 -9.05 -21.06
CA ASN A 395 13.78 -8.43 -20.03
C ASN A 395 12.91 -8.03 -18.83
N GLN A 396 12.88 -8.89 -17.81
CA GLN A 396 12.14 -8.66 -16.57
C GLN A 396 13.05 -8.13 -15.47
N TRP A 397 12.48 -7.49 -14.45
CA TRP A 397 13.22 -7.10 -13.25
C TRP A 397 13.84 -8.29 -12.51
N SER A 398 13.25 -9.48 -12.65
CA SER A 398 13.76 -10.74 -12.13
C SER A 398 14.84 -11.39 -13.00
N GLY A 399 15.16 -10.82 -14.17
CA GLY A 399 16.12 -11.35 -15.13
C GLY A 399 15.50 -11.67 -16.50
N PHE A 400 16.23 -12.47 -17.29
CA PHE A 400 15.80 -12.88 -18.62
C PHE A 400 14.74 -13.99 -18.57
N SER A 401 13.68 -13.87 -19.38
CA SER A 401 12.71 -14.94 -19.64
C SER A 401 12.38 -14.98 -21.14
N ILE A 402 12.51 -16.16 -21.74
CA ILE A 402 12.20 -16.38 -23.16
C ILE A 402 10.71 -16.61 -23.41
N ASP A 403 9.90 -16.87 -22.37
CA ASP A 403 8.52 -17.36 -22.50
C ASP A 403 7.61 -16.44 -23.32
N LYS A 404 7.89 -15.13 -23.26
CA LYS A 404 7.13 -14.10 -23.95
C LYS A 404 7.68 -13.77 -25.34
N ALA A 405 8.76 -14.42 -25.77
CA ALA A 405 9.36 -14.19 -27.08
C ALA A 405 8.39 -14.55 -28.21
N GLN A 406 8.43 -13.74 -29.26
CA GLN A 406 7.85 -14.10 -30.55
C GLN A 406 8.97 -14.59 -31.48
N PHE A 407 8.62 -15.11 -32.65
CA PHE A 407 9.59 -15.77 -33.52
C PHE A 407 9.69 -15.05 -34.85
N ILE A 408 10.91 -14.94 -35.38
CA ILE A 408 11.15 -14.38 -36.70
C ILE A 408 10.73 -15.39 -37.78
N ASP A 409 10.20 -14.88 -38.88
CA ASP A 409 9.99 -15.61 -40.14
C ASP A 409 11.34 -16.16 -40.65
N PRO A 410 11.54 -17.50 -40.69
CA PRO A 410 12.82 -18.12 -41.06
C PRO A 410 13.41 -17.62 -42.38
N ASP A 411 12.57 -17.28 -43.36
CA ASP A 411 12.98 -16.78 -44.67
C ASP A 411 13.64 -15.39 -44.60
N THR A 412 13.44 -14.67 -43.50
CA THR A 412 14.00 -13.33 -43.29
C THR A 412 15.27 -13.31 -42.45
N LEU A 413 15.71 -14.47 -41.94
CA LEU A 413 16.90 -14.57 -41.08
C LEU A 413 18.17 -14.17 -41.82
N SER A 414 18.29 -14.49 -43.12
CA SER A 414 19.43 -14.11 -43.98
C SER A 414 19.66 -12.59 -44.05
N SER A 415 18.66 -11.78 -43.68
CA SER A 415 18.79 -10.32 -43.60
C SER A 415 19.47 -9.81 -42.33
N TYR A 416 19.84 -10.71 -41.41
CA TYR A 416 20.57 -10.44 -40.17
C TYR A 416 22.03 -10.86 -40.37
N GLY A 417 22.95 -9.92 -40.17
CA GLY A 417 24.38 -10.27 -40.08
C GLY A 417 24.66 -11.11 -38.85
N GLU A 418 25.69 -11.97 -38.92
CA GLU A 418 26.09 -12.87 -37.83
C GLU A 418 26.34 -12.11 -36.51
N GLU A 419 26.80 -10.85 -36.59
CA GLU A 419 27.07 -10.01 -35.42
C GLU A 419 25.80 -9.69 -34.60
N ARG A 420 24.61 -9.83 -35.19
CA ARG A 420 23.31 -9.55 -34.56
C ARG A 420 22.70 -10.76 -33.85
N ILE A 421 23.29 -11.94 -34.02
CA ILE A 421 22.89 -13.13 -33.28
C ILE A 421 23.36 -12.98 -31.83
N LEU A 422 22.45 -13.25 -30.89
CA LEU A 422 22.73 -13.15 -29.45
C LEU A 422 23.72 -14.24 -29.02
N GLN A 423 24.62 -13.87 -28.12
CA GLN A 423 25.69 -14.72 -27.59
C GLN A 423 25.65 -14.73 -26.06
N ASP A 424 26.16 -15.80 -25.47
CA ASP A 424 26.27 -15.94 -24.01
C ASP A 424 26.99 -14.74 -23.38
N GLY A 425 26.34 -14.11 -22.41
CA GLY A 425 26.85 -12.92 -21.74
C GLY A 425 26.53 -11.60 -22.45
N ASP A 426 25.73 -11.60 -23.52
CA ASP A 426 25.20 -10.36 -24.09
C ASP A 426 24.25 -9.69 -23.09
N LEU A 427 24.49 -8.40 -22.83
CA LEU A 427 23.63 -7.56 -22.01
C LEU A 427 22.53 -6.96 -22.89
N MET A 428 21.28 -7.13 -22.47
CA MET A 428 20.10 -6.70 -23.21
C MET A 428 19.40 -5.59 -22.43
N TRP A 429 19.49 -4.37 -22.97
CA TRP A 429 18.98 -3.15 -22.32
C TRP A 429 17.75 -2.63 -23.05
N ASN A 430 16.61 -2.61 -22.36
CA ASN A 430 15.38 -2.01 -22.87
C ASN A 430 15.59 -0.52 -23.11
N SER A 431 15.49 -0.13 -24.37
CA SER A 431 15.82 1.23 -24.84
C SER A 431 14.59 2.10 -25.05
N THR A 432 13.39 1.53 -24.98
CA THR A 432 12.11 2.27 -25.03
C THR A 432 11.15 1.68 -23.97
N GLY A 433 9.94 2.25 -23.88
CA GLY A 433 8.78 1.63 -23.24
C GLY A 433 8.43 2.18 -21.86
N LEU A 434 7.15 2.52 -21.67
CA LEU A 434 6.65 3.10 -20.44
C LEU A 434 6.68 2.04 -19.32
N GLY A 435 7.46 2.29 -18.26
CA GLY A 435 7.67 1.34 -17.16
C GLY A 435 8.58 0.14 -17.48
N THR A 436 9.18 0.09 -18.68
CA THR A 436 10.11 -0.97 -19.10
C THR A 436 11.47 -0.46 -19.58
N LEU A 437 11.57 0.84 -19.87
CA LEU A 437 12.84 1.54 -20.10
C LEU A 437 13.81 1.28 -18.95
N GLY A 438 15.09 1.05 -19.27
CA GLY A 438 16.10 0.85 -18.24
C GLY A 438 16.30 -0.60 -17.77
N ARG A 439 15.33 -1.49 -18.03
CA ARG A 439 15.46 -2.90 -17.66
C ARG A 439 16.62 -3.55 -18.39
N MET A 440 17.42 -4.28 -17.62
CA MET A 440 18.60 -5.00 -18.09
C MET A 440 18.42 -6.50 -17.84
N ALA A 441 18.88 -7.33 -18.77
CA ALA A 441 19.02 -8.77 -18.59
C ALA A 441 20.29 -9.29 -19.27
N ILE A 442 20.75 -10.47 -18.87
CA ILE A 442 21.88 -11.15 -19.53
C ILE A 442 21.33 -12.33 -20.32
N TYR A 443 21.70 -12.43 -21.59
CA TYR A 443 21.37 -13.57 -22.42
C TYR A 443 22.30 -14.74 -22.14
N TRP A 444 21.71 -15.93 -22.00
CA TRP A 444 22.42 -17.20 -21.97
C TRP A 444 21.67 -18.19 -22.86
N SER A 445 22.39 -18.84 -23.76
CA SER A 445 21.87 -19.89 -24.65
C SER A 445 21.27 -21.06 -23.87
N SER A 446 21.75 -21.34 -22.66
CA SER A 446 21.17 -22.33 -21.74
C SER A 446 19.73 -22.00 -21.31
N LEU A 447 19.30 -20.74 -21.42
CA LEU A 447 17.94 -20.28 -21.16
C LEU A 447 17.11 -20.17 -22.46
N ASN A 448 17.68 -20.54 -23.60
CA ASN A 448 17.06 -20.52 -24.91
C ASN A 448 16.92 -21.95 -25.45
N PRO A 449 15.72 -22.54 -25.50
CA PRO A 449 15.52 -23.90 -26.00
C PRO A 449 15.57 -23.99 -27.54
N TYR A 450 15.89 -22.89 -28.23
CA TYR A 450 15.89 -22.78 -29.69
C TYR A 450 17.31 -22.58 -30.24
N GLU A 451 17.49 -22.76 -31.56
CA GLU A 451 18.81 -22.78 -32.21
C GLU A 451 19.63 -21.49 -31.99
N LEU A 452 19.01 -20.32 -32.14
CA LEU A 452 19.62 -19.01 -31.95
C LEU A 452 18.56 -17.98 -31.57
N ALA A 453 18.99 -16.79 -31.14
CA ALA A 453 18.08 -15.69 -30.85
C ALA A 453 18.60 -14.36 -31.41
N VAL A 454 17.69 -13.44 -31.71
CA VAL A 454 17.99 -12.07 -32.14
C VAL A 454 17.27 -11.06 -31.25
N ALA A 455 17.75 -9.83 -31.19
CA ALA A 455 17.09 -8.76 -30.42
C ALA A 455 16.14 -7.93 -31.30
N ASP A 456 15.02 -7.50 -30.70
CA ASP A 456 14.08 -6.53 -31.26
C ASP A 456 14.65 -5.09 -31.26
N SER A 457 14.11 -4.20 -32.09
CA SER A 457 14.57 -2.80 -32.21
C SER A 457 14.41 -1.94 -30.95
N HIS A 458 13.60 -2.38 -30.00
CA HIS A 458 13.44 -1.75 -28.69
C HIS A 458 14.46 -2.21 -27.63
N VAL A 459 15.36 -3.12 -27.98
CA VAL A 459 16.41 -3.65 -27.10
C VAL A 459 17.79 -3.33 -27.68
N THR A 460 18.65 -2.69 -26.89
CA THR A 460 20.07 -2.50 -27.22
C THR A 460 20.86 -3.68 -26.67
N VAL A 461 21.61 -4.32 -27.56
CA VAL A 461 22.54 -5.41 -27.22
C VAL A 461 23.92 -4.81 -26.97
N ILE A 462 24.49 -5.13 -25.82
CA ILE A 462 25.82 -4.74 -25.38
C ILE A 462 26.64 -6.01 -25.20
N ARG A 463 27.70 -6.13 -26.01
CA ARG A 463 28.66 -7.23 -25.96
C ARG A 463 30.00 -6.69 -25.48
N VAL A 464 30.37 -7.09 -24.28
CA VAL A 464 31.65 -6.71 -23.67
C VAL A 464 32.82 -7.49 -24.26
N MET A 465 34.03 -6.98 -24.06
CA MET A 465 35.27 -7.72 -24.30
C MET A 465 35.43 -8.80 -23.21
N LYS A 466 34.75 -9.95 -23.38
CA LYS A 466 34.53 -10.99 -22.35
C LYS A 466 35.80 -11.51 -21.66
N LYS A 467 36.96 -11.44 -22.34
CA LYS A 467 38.28 -11.79 -21.78
C LYS A 467 38.71 -10.86 -20.64
N PHE A 468 38.21 -9.63 -20.62
CA PHE A 468 38.65 -8.55 -19.73
C PHE A 468 37.52 -7.97 -18.87
N VAL A 469 36.27 -8.24 -19.21
CA VAL A 469 35.10 -7.65 -18.54
C VAL A 469 34.04 -8.71 -18.31
N MET A 470 33.60 -8.84 -17.07
CA MET A 470 32.54 -9.76 -16.68
C MET A 470 31.16 -9.13 -16.96
N PRO A 471 30.32 -9.72 -17.84
CA PRO A 471 28.98 -9.19 -18.11
C PRO A 471 28.12 -9.02 -16.86
N GLN A 472 28.28 -9.91 -15.88
CA GLN A 472 27.54 -9.87 -14.62
C GLN A 472 27.88 -8.65 -13.77
N TYR A 473 29.14 -8.18 -13.81
CA TYR A 473 29.54 -6.96 -13.10
C TYR A 473 28.79 -5.74 -13.68
N LEU A 474 28.80 -5.59 -15.00
CA LEU A 474 28.05 -4.51 -15.66
C LEU A 474 26.54 -4.65 -15.47
N TYR A 475 26.00 -5.87 -15.44
CA TYR A 475 24.60 -6.09 -15.09
C TYR A 475 24.27 -5.50 -13.71
N TYR A 476 25.08 -5.79 -12.69
CA TYR A 476 24.88 -5.23 -11.35
C TYR A 476 25.04 -3.70 -11.32
N TYR A 477 26.00 -3.16 -12.07
CA TYR A 477 26.14 -1.71 -12.20
C TYR A 477 24.89 -1.06 -12.82
N PHE A 478 24.45 -1.55 -13.97
CA PHE A 478 23.30 -0.96 -14.67
C PHE A 478 21.97 -1.19 -13.95
N THR A 479 21.86 -2.22 -13.10
CA THR A 479 20.67 -2.46 -12.28
C THR A 479 20.72 -1.77 -10.92
N SER A 480 21.82 -1.08 -10.59
CA SER A 480 21.93 -0.29 -9.37
C SER A 480 20.98 0.91 -9.38
N ASN A 481 20.60 1.39 -8.19
CA ASN A 481 19.76 2.58 -8.06
C ASN A 481 20.37 3.80 -8.73
N THR A 482 21.69 3.99 -8.63
CA THR A 482 22.39 5.15 -9.21
C THR A 482 22.14 5.26 -10.71
N VAL A 483 22.18 4.12 -11.42
CA VAL A 483 21.92 4.11 -12.86
C VAL A 483 20.43 4.23 -13.15
N GLN A 484 19.58 3.47 -12.44
CA GLN A 484 18.14 3.42 -12.72
C GLN A 484 17.46 4.77 -12.44
N SER A 485 17.85 5.52 -11.40
CA SER A 485 17.32 6.86 -11.14
C SER A 485 17.69 7.85 -12.24
N VAL A 486 18.92 7.80 -12.74
CA VAL A 486 19.36 8.67 -13.83
C VAL A 486 18.60 8.37 -15.14
N ILE A 487 18.27 7.11 -15.40
CA ILE A 487 17.44 6.74 -16.57
C ILE A 487 16.01 7.27 -16.40
N GLU A 488 15.45 7.21 -15.18
CA GLU A 488 14.13 7.77 -14.87
C GLU A 488 14.12 9.30 -15.01
N ASP A 489 15.13 10.00 -14.50
CA ASP A 489 15.24 11.47 -14.53
C ASP A 489 15.56 12.02 -15.93
N LYS A 490 16.48 11.38 -16.68
CA LYS A 490 16.80 11.76 -18.06
C LYS A 490 15.68 11.43 -19.06
N SER A 491 14.59 10.84 -18.60
CA SER A 491 13.44 10.50 -19.42
C SER A 491 12.37 11.60 -19.47
N ASP A 492 12.70 12.85 -19.12
CA ASP A 492 11.75 13.95 -19.19
C ASP A 492 11.41 14.32 -20.65
N GLY A 493 10.15 14.07 -21.03
CA GLY A 493 9.59 14.25 -22.36
C GLY A 493 8.08 14.00 -22.34
N SER A 494 7.32 14.72 -23.17
CA SER A 494 5.86 14.70 -23.18
C SER A 494 5.28 13.29 -23.41
N THR A 495 4.79 12.67 -22.33
CA THR A 495 3.82 11.55 -22.19
C THR A 495 3.82 10.31 -23.12
N LYS A 496 4.55 10.21 -24.25
CA LYS A 496 4.45 9.03 -25.14
C LYS A 496 5.75 8.51 -25.80
N GLN A 497 6.91 9.16 -25.66
CA GLN A 497 8.16 8.69 -26.28
C GLN A 497 9.38 8.91 -25.36
N LYS A 498 9.48 8.11 -24.29
CA LYS A 498 10.71 8.00 -23.48
C LYS A 498 11.61 6.95 -24.13
N GLU A 499 12.77 7.37 -24.64
CA GLU A 499 13.71 6.52 -25.39
C GLU A 499 15.16 6.82 -25.01
N LEU A 500 15.95 5.77 -24.78
CA LEU A 500 17.38 5.86 -24.51
C LEU A 500 18.17 5.69 -25.81
N ALA A 501 18.76 6.77 -26.32
CA ALA A 501 19.51 6.75 -27.57
C ALA A 501 20.76 5.85 -27.49
N THR A 502 21.07 5.14 -28.57
CA THR A 502 22.25 4.25 -28.63
C THR A 502 23.56 5.01 -28.45
N SER A 503 23.62 6.28 -28.87
CA SER A 503 24.77 7.17 -28.62
C SER A 503 24.99 7.37 -27.12
N THR A 504 23.92 7.66 -26.37
CA THR A 504 23.95 7.79 -24.91
C THR A 504 24.41 6.50 -24.22
N VAL A 505 23.97 5.33 -24.71
CA VAL A 505 24.43 4.04 -24.18
C VAL A 505 25.94 3.87 -24.41
N LYS A 506 26.44 4.18 -25.61
CA LYS A 506 27.86 4.05 -25.96
C LYS A 506 28.77 4.93 -25.10
N THR A 507 28.35 6.15 -24.79
CA THR A 507 29.13 7.12 -24.00
C THR A 507 28.82 7.04 -22.51
N TYR A 508 28.03 6.08 -22.05
CA TYR A 508 27.71 5.95 -20.64
C TYR A 508 28.98 5.67 -19.83
N LEU A 509 29.16 6.38 -18.71
CA LEU A 509 30.30 6.17 -17.82
C LEU A 509 30.11 4.93 -16.96
N VAL A 510 31.15 4.13 -16.90
CA VAL A 510 31.18 2.87 -16.16
C VAL A 510 32.43 2.85 -15.29
N PRO A 511 32.31 2.55 -13.98
CA PRO A 511 33.47 2.30 -13.15
C PRO A 511 33.95 0.87 -13.46
N ILE A 512 35.23 0.68 -13.75
CA ILE A 512 35.79 -0.64 -14.03
C ILE A 512 36.86 -0.99 -12.97
N PRO A 513 36.71 -2.11 -12.25
CA PRO A 513 37.75 -2.70 -11.40
C PRO A 513 38.73 -3.55 -12.22
N PRO A 514 39.88 -3.94 -11.64
CA PRO A 514 40.66 -5.07 -12.13
C PRO A 514 39.80 -6.34 -12.32
N LEU A 515 40.16 -7.19 -13.29
CA LEU A 515 39.34 -8.35 -13.68
C LEU A 515 39.08 -9.32 -12.53
N MET A 516 40.09 -9.59 -11.70
CA MET A 516 39.94 -10.47 -10.54
C MET A 516 39.00 -9.88 -9.48
N GLU A 517 39.08 -8.56 -9.25
CA GLU A 517 38.19 -7.86 -8.34
C GLU A 517 36.73 -7.87 -8.85
N GLN A 518 36.49 -7.72 -10.15
CA GLN A 518 35.15 -7.89 -10.75
C GLN A 518 34.52 -9.24 -10.36
N ASN A 519 35.29 -10.33 -10.48
CA ASN A 519 34.82 -11.67 -10.13
C ASN A 519 34.52 -11.82 -8.62
N ARG A 520 35.40 -11.29 -7.76
CA ARG A 520 35.19 -11.27 -6.30
C ARG A 520 33.93 -10.48 -5.92
N ILE A 521 33.70 -9.31 -6.54
CA ILE A 521 32.49 -8.51 -6.33
C ILE A 521 31.24 -9.33 -6.70
N ILE A 522 31.24 -9.95 -7.88
CA ILE A 522 30.12 -10.80 -8.34
C ILE A 522 29.86 -11.94 -7.34
N SER A 523 30.92 -12.60 -6.87
CA SER A 523 30.82 -13.68 -5.89
C SER A 523 30.20 -13.19 -4.58
N GLN A 524 30.67 -12.05 -4.06
CA GLN A 524 30.17 -11.47 -2.82
C GLN A 524 28.70 -11.03 -2.92
N ILE A 525 28.30 -10.40 -4.04
CA ILE A 525 26.90 -10.05 -4.29
C ILE A 525 26.03 -11.30 -4.28
N LYS A 526 26.45 -12.36 -4.97
CA LYS A 526 25.70 -13.64 -5.01
C LYS A 526 25.59 -14.28 -3.62
N GLN A 527 26.67 -14.26 -2.84
CA GLN A 527 26.68 -14.79 -1.47
C GLN A 527 25.74 -14.01 -0.55
N LEU A 528 25.76 -12.68 -0.59
CA LEU A 528 24.88 -11.88 0.28
C LEU A 528 23.42 -11.99 -0.15
N THR A 529 23.15 -11.98 -1.46
CA THR A 529 21.78 -12.06 -1.99
C THR A 529 21.14 -13.45 -1.82
N SER A 530 21.92 -14.51 -1.65
CA SER A 530 21.39 -15.86 -1.38
C SER A 530 20.76 -15.97 0.01
N ILE A 531 21.30 -15.25 1.00
CA ILE A 531 20.76 -15.18 2.38
C ILE A 531 19.39 -14.49 2.40
N MET A 532 19.07 -13.72 1.37
CA MET A 532 17.85 -12.91 1.24
C MET A 532 16.75 -13.60 0.43
N ARG A 533 16.91 -14.90 0.12
CA ARG A 533 15.90 -15.73 -0.54
C ARG A 533 15.25 -16.61 0.51
N GLU A 534 14.21 -16.06 1.14
CA GLU A 534 13.20 -16.84 1.87
C GLU A 534 11.88 -16.78 1.11
#